data_AF-D5BAE9-F1
#
_entry.id   AF-D5BAE9-F1
#
_cell.length_a   1.000
_cell.length_b   1.000
_cell.length_c   1.000
_cell.angle_alpha   90.00
_cell.angle_beta   90.00
_cell.angle_gamma   90.00
#
_symmetry.space_group_name_H-M   'P 1'
#
loop_
_entity.id
_entity.type
_entity.pdbx_description
1 polymer ?
#
loop_
_entity_poly.entity_id
_entity_poly.type
_entity_poly.pdbx_seq_one_letter_code
_entity_poly.pdbx_strand_id
1 'polypeptide(L)'
;MSKFNTLKSFLVLVVLISVQTLQGQKQEEDEHGVHGRSEEYIAPSDPKVLGKLDKWGDQKFGMLIHWGVYAVPGIMESWNLCSEDWIERDSTIAYNDYKKWYWNLDKIFNPVNFDPDSWADAAEAAGMKYVVFTTKHHDGFNMFDTQQTDYKITNGPFQNHPKANVAKYVFEAFRKKDFMIGAYYSKPDWHSQYFWWDKYATPNRNANYDIEKYDWRWNKFKEFTYNQIEELMTDYGSVDILWLDGGWVRPKETVNDEVRAWGAPIPDFSQEIDMPKIAAMAREKQPGIIFADRTVHGPYENYQTPERKIPETKLDNPWESCLPLGNNWGYVPNDPFKSSTKVIQNLVEVVAKGGNMLLGVGPQPDGTLPLEVVAKLEEIGVWLNKNGEAIYDTHAIDDYQDGNIYFTQNAKKTFAIAMFEDGESLPKTISFSKNLPSENAKIKLLETGKKVDFKLKDGKVEISLPKEIRSRKNSSGIAFSIEN
;
A
#
# COMPACT_ATOMS: atom_id res chain seq x y z
N MET A 1 -11.29 82.48 -24.41
CA MET A 1 -10.75 82.26 -25.77
C MET A 1 -10.64 80.76 -26.01
N SER A 2 -11.38 80.25 -27.01
CA SER A 2 -11.15 79.01 -27.80
C SER A 2 -11.04 77.65 -27.05
N LYS A 3 -11.68 76.53 -27.43
CA LYS A 3 -12.70 76.13 -28.42
C LYS A 3 -13.06 74.65 -28.09
N PHE A 4 -14.34 74.32 -28.24
CA PHE A 4 -14.97 73.09 -28.80
C PHE A 4 -14.21 71.73 -28.76
N ASN A 5 -14.76 70.65 -28.18
CA ASN A 5 -15.92 69.79 -28.54
C ASN A 5 -15.56 68.53 -29.38
N THR A 6 -15.76 67.37 -28.74
CA THR A 6 -16.39 66.11 -29.21
C THR A 6 -15.99 65.40 -30.53
N LEU A 7 -15.60 64.12 -30.32
CA LEU A 7 -16.02 62.88 -31.00
C LEU A 7 -15.75 62.68 -32.50
N LYS A 8 -14.97 61.63 -32.83
CA LYS A 8 -15.41 60.54 -33.73
C LYS A 8 -14.41 59.36 -33.77
N SER A 9 -14.98 58.18 -33.52
CA SER A 9 -14.73 56.90 -34.18
C SER A 9 -13.29 56.45 -34.44
N PHE A 10 -12.87 55.36 -33.79
CA PHE A 10 -12.39 54.19 -34.53
C PHE A 10 -12.71 52.90 -33.77
N LEU A 11 -13.48 52.07 -34.46
CA LEU A 11 -13.89 50.72 -34.14
C LEU A 11 -12.88 49.80 -34.84
N VAL A 12 -12.06 49.05 -34.12
CA VAL A 12 -11.47 47.80 -34.65
C VAL A 12 -11.53 46.73 -33.58
N LEU A 13 -12.30 45.73 -33.96
CA LEU A 13 -12.63 44.47 -33.35
C LEU A 13 -11.39 43.54 -33.37
N VAL A 14 -10.91 43.09 -32.21
CA VAL A 14 -10.25 41.78 -32.08
C VAL A 14 -10.70 41.18 -30.75
N VAL A 15 -11.80 40.43 -30.81
CA VAL A 15 -12.17 39.45 -29.79
C VAL A 15 -11.33 38.21 -30.08
N LEU A 16 -10.18 38.09 -29.40
CA LEU A 16 -9.46 36.83 -29.32
C LEU A 16 -10.01 36.07 -28.11
N ILE A 17 -10.93 35.15 -28.41
CA ILE A 17 -11.32 34.07 -27.53
C ILE A 17 -10.07 33.19 -27.36
N SER A 18 -9.32 33.39 -26.27
CA SER A 18 -8.42 32.35 -25.80
C SER A 18 -9.28 31.26 -25.18
N VAL A 19 -9.63 30.27 -26.00
CA VAL A 19 -10.00 28.94 -25.54
C VAL A 19 -8.79 28.41 -24.76
N GLN A 20 -8.77 28.64 -23.45
CA GLN A 20 -7.96 27.82 -22.57
C GLN A 20 -8.61 26.44 -22.58
N THR A 21 -8.06 25.58 -23.43
CA THR A 21 -8.13 24.14 -23.25
C THR A 21 -7.79 23.87 -21.79
N LEU A 22 -8.79 23.43 -21.01
CA LEU A 22 -8.60 22.65 -19.79
C LEU A 22 -7.93 21.34 -20.21
N GLN A 23 -6.64 21.41 -20.55
CA GLN A 23 -5.74 20.29 -20.35
C GLN A 23 -5.61 20.21 -18.84
N GLY A 24 -6.29 19.24 -18.25
CA GLY A 24 -6.08 18.87 -16.86
C GLY A 24 -4.58 18.75 -16.66
N GLN A 25 -4.05 19.52 -15.71
CA GLN A 25 -2.74 19.22 -15.14
C GLN A 25 -2.87 17.83 -14.54
N LYS A 26 -2.45 16.82 -15.31
CA LYS A 26 -2.03 15.54 -14.76
C LYS A 26 -0.88 15.94 -13.84
N GLN A 27 -1.15 15.92 -12.54
CA GLN A 27 -0.14 16.11 -11.52
C GLN A 27 0.78 14.89 -11.65
N GLU A 28 1.80 14.99 -12.50
CA GLU A 28 2.97 14.12 -12.43
C GLU A 28 3.68 14.53 -11.15
N GLU A 29 3.24 13.91 -10.07
CA GLU A 29 4.01 13.81 -8.85
C GLU A 29 5.26 12.99 -9.17
N ASP A 30 6.36 13.68 -9.49
CA ASP A 30 7.71 13.15 -9.36
C ASP A 30 7.95 12.85 -7.86
N GLU A 31 7.36 11.77 -7.36
CA GLU A 31 7.56 11.28 -6.00
C GLU A 31 8.88 10.50 -5.96
N HIS A 32 9.97 11.24 -5.76
CA HIS A 32 11.27 10.65 -5.48
C HIS A 32 11.17 9.67 -4.30
N GLY A 33 11.59 8.42 -4.52
CA GLY A 33 11.48 7.36 -3.51
C GLY A 33 10.36 6.34 -3.77
N VAL A 34 9.40 6.66 -4.63
CA VAL A 34 8.37 5.71 -5.08
C VAL A 34 8.95 4.83 -6.19
N HIS A 35 8.83 3.52 -6.01
CA HIS A 35 9.31 2.58 -7.02
C HIS A 35 8.25 2.30 -8.09
N GLY A 36 8.69 2.17 -9.34
CA GLY A 36 7.86 1.61 -10.40
C GLY A 36 7.47 0.15 -10.11
N ARG A 37 6.51 -0.37 -10.87
CA ARG A 37 6.15 -1.79 -10.86
C ARG A 37 6.99 -2.51 -11.92
N SER A 38 7.57 -3.67 -11.58
CA SER A 38 8.22 -4.57 -12.54
C SER A 38 7.34 -4.82 -13.77
N GLU A 39 7.90 -4.73 -14.98
CA GLU A 39 7.17 -5.09 -16.21
C GLU A 39 7.16 -6.61 -16.44
N GLU A 40 8.20 -7.31 -16.00
CA GLU A 40 8.31 -8.76 -16.09
C GLU A 40 7.74 -9.46 -14.84
N TYR A 41 7.14 -10.64 -15.03
CA TYR A 41 6.65 -11.49 -13.94
C TYR A 41 7.05 -12.94 -14.18
N ILE A 42 7.62 -13.58 -13.16
CA ILE A 42 7.98 -14.99 -13.16
C ILE A 42 7.08 -15.70 -12.15
N ALA A 43 6.07 -16.43 -12.64
CA ALA A 43 5.17 -17.19 -11.78
C ALA A 43 5.96 -18.25 -10.97
N PRO A 44 5.66 -18.42 -9.67
CA PRO A 44 6.31 -19.44 -8.87
C PRO A 44 5.92 -20.84 -9.34
N SER A 45 6.85 -21.78 -9.28
CA SER A 45 6.62 -23.18 -9.66
C SER A 45 6.18 -24.08 -8.51
N ASP A 46 6.32 -23.63 -7.26
CA ASP A 46 5.92 -24.39 -6.07
C ASP A 46 4.38 -24.39 -5.90
N PRO A 47 3.71 -25.56 -5.94
CA PRO A 47 2.26 -25.65 -5.80
C PRO A 47 1.71 -25.06 -4.50
N LYS A 48 2.48 -25.11 -3.40
CA LYS A 48 2.05 -24.52 -2.12
C LYS A 48 2.06 -22.99 -2.17
N VAL A 49 3.02 -22.41 -2.87
CA VAL A 49 3.10 -20.95 -3.09
C VAL A 49 1.97 -20.51 -4.00
N LEU A 50 1.69 -21.25 -5.09
CA LEU A 50 0.54 -20.99 -5.95
C LEU A 50 -0.78 -21.04 -5.18
N GLY A 51 -1.00 -22.06 -4.35
CA GLY A 51 -2.20 -22.15 -3.51
C GLY A 51 -2.31 -21.03 -2.47
N LYS A 52 -1.17 -20.54 -1.93
CA LYS A 52 -1.16 -19.39 -1.01
C LYS A 52 -1.47 -18.08 -1.75
N LEU A 53 -0.93 -17.89 -2.96
CA LEU A 53 -1.23 -16.74 -3.81
C LEU A 53 -2.72 -16.68 -4.16
N ASP A 54 -3.33 -17.81 -4.50
CA ASP A 54 -4.78 -17.91 -4.78
C ASP A 54 -5.59 -17.47 -3.56
N LYS A 55 -5.31 -18.08 -2.39
CA LYS A 55 -5.98 -17.72 -1.12
C LYS A 55 -5.78 -16.24 -0.74
N TRP A 56 -4.58 -15.70 -0.94
CA TRP A 56 -4.28 -14.30 -0.69
C TRP A 56 -5.03 -13.39 -1.68
N GLY A 57 -5.07 -13.76 -2.95
CA GLY A 57 -5.82 -13.08 -4.00
C GLY A 57 -7.31 -12.96 -3.67
N ASP A 58 -7.89 -13.93 -2.98
CA ASP A 58 -9.29 -13.88 -2.52
C ASP A 58 -9.54 -12.88 -1.37
N GLN A 59 -8.50 -12.53 -0.60
CA GLN A 59 -8.62 -11.64 0.56
C GLN A 59 -8.87 -10.16 0.17
N LYS A 60 -8.36 -9.73 -1.00
CA LYS A 60 -8.50 -8.40 -1.63
C LYS A 60 -8.04 -7.16 -0.85
N PHE A 61 -8.23 -7.11 0.46
CA PHE A 61 -8.06 -5.89 1.24
C PHE A 61 -7.32 -6.14 2.54
N GLY A 62 -6.18 -5.47 2.70
CA GLY A 62 -5.31 -5.61 3.87
C GLY A 62 -4.91 -4.29 4.49
N MET A 63 -4.32 -4.39 5.69
CA MET A 63 -3.74 -3.26 6.43
C MET A 63 -2.22 -3.31 6.38
N LEU A 64 -1.58 -2.20 6.01
CA LEU A 64 -0.14 -2.01 6.17
C LEU A 64 0.11 -1.06 7.33
N ILE A 65 0.89 -1.50 8.30
CA ILE A 65 1.18 -0.72 9.50
C ILE A 65 2.65 -0.33 9.46
N HIS A 66 2.92 0.96 9.24
CA HIS A 66 4.26 1.53 9.37
C HIS A 66 4.42 2.18 10.73
N TRP A 67 5.21 1.55 11.60
CA TRP A 67 5.43 2.02 12.95
C TRP A 67 6.84 1.73 13.45
N GLY A 68 7.47 2.73 14.04
CA GLY A 68 8.85 2.69 14.50
C GLY A 68 9.25 4.01 15.16
N VAL A 69 10.55 4.20 15.40
CA VAL A 69 11.08 5.37 16.12
C VAL A 69 10.77 6.70 15.43
N TYR A 70 10.57 6.72 14.11
CA TYR A 70 10.14 7.90 13.34
C TYR A 70 8.76 8.44 13.74
N ALA A 71 7.90 7.63 14.38
CA ALA A 71 6.63 8.10 14.90
C ALA A 71 6.81 9.13 16.04
N VAL A 72 7.94 9.09 16.77
CA VAL A 72 8.22 10.00 17.90
C VAL A 72 8.30 11.46 17.45
N PRO A 73 9.14 11.84 16.48
CA PRO A 73 9.10 13.18 15.92
C PRO A 73 7.96 13.39 14.92
N GLY A 74 7.31 12.32 14.46
CA GLY A 74 6.19 12.40 13.51
C GLY A 74 6.64 12.80 12.11
N ILE A 75 7.65 12.12 11.58
CA ILE A 75 8.27 12.39 10.27
C ILE A 75 8.21 11.17 9.36
N MET A 76 8.51 11.37 8.07
CA MET A 76 8.57 10.32 7.05
C MET A 76 9.46 9.14 7.51
N GLU A 77 8.96 7.92 7.32
CA GLU A 77 9.56 6.69 7.81
C GLU A 77 11.00 6.49 7.31
N SER A 78 11.99 6.61 8.22
CA SER A 78 13.43 6.47 7.99
C SER A 78 14.11 7.38 6.97
N TRP A 79 13.42 7.85 5.94
CA TRP A 79 14.00 8.49 4.76
C TRP A 79 14.79 9.76 5.08
N ASN A 80 14.45 10.46 6.16
CA ASN A 80 15.25 11.59 6.63
C ASN A 80 16.68 11.19 7.05
N LEU A 81 17.04 9.91 7.22
CA LEU A 81 18.43 9.47 7.38
C LEU A 81 19.23 9.47 6.07
N CYS A 82 18.56 9.40 4.92
CA CYS A 82 19.19 9.32 3.61
C CYS A 82 19.75 10.68 3.18
N SER A 83 20.86 10.69 2.44
CA SER A 83 21.55 11.93 2.02
C SER A 83 21.32 12.23 0.54
N GLU A 84 20.05 12.29 0.13
CA GLU A 84 19.64 12.56 -1.25
C GLU A 84 18.90 13.91 -1.35
N ASP A 85 18.98 14.57 -2.50
CA ASP A 85 18.55 15.98 -2.67
C ASP A 85 17.04 16.21 -2.47
N TRP A 86 16.23 15.17 -2.64
CA TRP A 86 14.78 15.22 -2.42
C TRP A 86 14.38 15.06 -0.94
N ILE A 87 15.33 14.75 -0.07
CA ILE A 87 15.10 14.62 1.38
C ILE A 87 15.20 15.99 2.05
N GLU A 88 14.08 16.49 2.56
CA GLU A 88 14.06 17.70 3.35
C GLU A 88 14.48 17.42 4.82
N ARG A 89 15.39 18.25 5.33
CA ARG A 89 15.85 18.25 6.72
C ARG A 89 16.14 19.67 7.19
N ASP A 90 16.19 19.86 8.50
CA ASP A 90 16.70 21.09 9.10
C ASP A 90 18.13 21.36 8.66
N SER A 91 18.32 22.42 7.85
CA SER A 91 19.61 22.83 7.29
C SER A 91 20.57 23.42 8.32
N THR A 92 20.10 23.65 9.56
CA THR A 92 20.94 24.16 10.66
C THR A 92 21.65 23.04 11.44
N ILE A 93 21.32 21.78 11.18
CA ILE A 93 21.90 20.61 11.84
C ILE A 93 22.85 19.89 10.88
N ALA A 94 24.09 19.65 11.31
CA ALA A 94 25.03 18.86 10.52
C ALA A 94 24.52 17.41 10.38
N TYR A 95 24.72 16.80 9.20
CA TYR A 95 24.18 15.46 8.90
C TYR A 95 24.50 14.40 9.97
N ASN A 96 25.74 14.35 10.45
CA ASN A 96 26.14 13.38 11.48
C ASN A 96 25.44 13.61 12.82
N ASP A 97 25.19 14.87 13.18
CA ASP A 97 24.43 15.22 14.39
C ASP A 97 22.95 14.85 14.23
N TYR A 98 22.37 15.10 13.06
CA TYR A 98 21.01 14.67 12.73
C TYR A 98 20.87 13.14 12.78
N LYS A 99 21.79 12.41 12.14
CA LYS A 99 21.83 10.95 12.14
C LYS A 99 21.95 10.38 13.55
N LYS A 100 22.82 10.97 14.38
CA LYS A 100 22.97 10.60 15.79
C LYS A 100 21.70 10.92 16.59
N TRP A 101 21.06 12.06 16.37
CA TRP A 101 19.78 12.40 16.99
C TRP A 101 18.71 11.37 16.63
N TYR A 102 18.57 11.06 15.33
CA TYR A 102 17.59 10.10 14.83
C TYR A 102 17.81 8.73 15.44
N TRP A 103 19.04 8.21 15.43
CA TRP A 103 19.32 6.90 16.02
C TRP A 103 18.98 6.86 17.51
N ASN A 104 19.19 7.95 18.26
CA ASN A 104 18.84 8.04 19.68
C ASN A 104 17.32 8.19 19.96
N LEU A 105 16.45 8.19 18.94
CA LEU A 105 15.01 8.13 19.14
C LEU A 105 14.59 6.81 19.85
N ASP A 106 15.39 5.74 19.72
CA ASP A 106 15.21 4.49 20.47
C ASP A 106 15.24 4.68 21.99
N LYS A 107 15.94 5.71 22.49
CA LYS A 107 16.05 6.03 23.92
C LYS A 107 14.82 6.72 24.49
N ILE A 108 13.91 7.19 23.63
CA ILE A 108 12.70 7.91 24.06
C ILE A 108 11.41 7.28 23.53
N PHE A 109 11.49 6.34 22.58
CA PHE A 109 10.32 5.64 22.08
C PHE A 109 9.71 4.72 23.16
N ASN A 110 8.54 5.10 23.66
CA ASN A 110 7.86 4.44 24.77
C ASN A 110 6.34 4.44 24.57
N PRO A 111 5.79 3.47 23.82
CA PRO A 111 4.38 3.44 23.48
C PRO A 111 3.52 2.92 24.64
N VAL A 112 3.29 3.77 25.64
CA VAL A 112 2.59 3.44 26.89
C VAL A 112 1.13 3.00 26.72
N ASN A 113 0.51 3.33 25.59
CA ASN A 113 -0.86 2.98 25.24
C ASN A 113 -0.92 1.88 24.16
N PHE A 114 0.18 1.17 23.92
CA PHE A 114 0.23 0.10 22.92
C PHE A 114 -0.77 -1.02 23.26
N ASP A 115 -1.78 -1.13 22.42
CA ASP A 115 -2.74 -2.22 22.44
C ASP A 115 -3.01 -2.76 21.03
N PRO A 116 -2.32 -3.85 20.61
CA PRO A 116 -2.48 -4.39 19.27
C PRO A 116 -3.85 -5.02 19.02
N ASP A 117 -4.59 -5.40 20.07
CA ASP A 117 -5.95 -5.91 19.93
C ASP A 117 -6.88 -4.80 19.40
N SER A 118 -6.69 -3.54 19.83
CA SER A 118 -7.43 -2.39 19.28
C SER A 118 -7.16 -2.13 17.78
N TRP A 119 -5.94 -2.40 17.31
CA TRP A 119 -5.60 -2.26 15.89
C TRP A 119 -6.25 -3.35 15.07
N ALA A 120 -6.21 -4.60 15.56
CA ALA A 120 -6.87 -5.73 14.93
C ALA A 120 -8.39 -5.55 14.88
N ASP A 121 -9.01 -5.02 15.94
CA ASP A 121 -10.44 -4.68 15.97
C ASP A 121 -10.80 -3.62 14.92
N ALA A 122 -10.00 -2.57 14.78
CA ALA A 122 -10.23 -1.54 13.75
C ALA A 122 -10.10 -2.09 12.33
N ALA A 123 -9.11 -2.96 12.08
CA ALA A 123 -8.92 -3.60 10.78
C ALA A 123 -10.05 -4.59 10.45
N GLU A 124 -10.47 -5.41 11.42
CA GLU A 124 -11.61 -6.33 11.27
C GLU A 124 -12.91 -5.57 10.98
N ALA A 125 -13.17 -4.50 11.74
CA ALA A 125 -14.33 -3.64 11.53
C ALA A 125 -14.33 -3.03 10.12
N ALA A 126 -13.16 -2.67 9.58
CA ALA A 126 -12.99 -2.20 8.21
C ALA A 126 -13.14 -3.28 7.14
N GLY A 127 -13.34 -4.55 7.51
CA GLY A 127 -13.44 -5.67 6.57
C GLY A 127 -12.09 -6.16 6.02
N MET A 128 -10.97 -5.69 6.54
CA MET A 128 -9.65 -6.17 6.09
C MET A 128 -9.46 -7.64 6.46
N LYS A 129 -8.59 -8.33 5.74
CA LYS A 129 -8.40 -9.79 5.84
C LYS A 129 -6.95 -10.24 6.02
N TYR A 130 -6.02 -9.32 5.87
CA TYR A 130 -4.60 -9.58 6.11
C TYR A 130 -3.90 -8.31 6.60
N VAL A 131 -2.79 -8.50 7.29
CA VAL A 131 -1.97 -7.41 7.83
C VAL A 131 -0.53 -7.58 7.37
N VAL A 132 0.13 -6.49 7.06
CA VAL A 132 1.58 -6.41 6.87
C VAL A 132 2.11 -5.40 7.89
N PHE A 133 2.97 -5.84 8.80
CA PHE A 133 3.53 -4.99 9.87
C PHE A 133 5.03 -4.77 9.67
N THR A 134 5.50 -3.53 9.79
CA THR A 134 6.92 -3.18 9.74
C THR A 134 7.68 -3.78 10.91
N THR A 135 8.25 -4.97 10.73
CA THR A 135 9.14 -5.60 11.72
C THR A 135 10.46 -4.85 11.83
N LYS A 136 10.94 -4.31 10.69
CA LYS A 136 12.12 -3.45 10.59
C LYS A 136 11.99 -2.57 9.33
N HIS A 137 12.13 -1.25 9.48
CA HIS A 137 12.22 -0.32 8.35
C HIS A 137 13.69 -0.03 7.96
N HIS A 138 13.94 0.84 6.98
CA HIS A 138 15.30 1.14 6.50
C HIS A 138 16.21 1.69 7.59
N ASP A 139 15.66 2.36 8.63
CA ASP A 139 16.44 2.88 9.75
C ASP A 139 17.15 1.79 10.58
N GLY A 140 16.76 0.53 10.40
CA GLY A 140 17.32 -0.63 11.10
C GLY A 140 16.73 -0.87 12.48
N PHE A 141 15.74 -0.08 12.94
CA PHE A 141 15.11 -0.28 14.24
C PHE A 141 14.16 -1.48 14.21
N ASN A 142 14.38 -2.45 15.09
CA ASN A 142 13.62 -3.70 15.10
C ASN A 142 12.44 -3.61 16.07
N MET A 143 11.23 -3.79 15.54
CA MET A 143 9.97 -3.88 16.30
C MET A 143 9.75 -5.28 16.90
N PHE A 144 10.78 -6.11 16.92
CA PHE A 144 10.77 -7.49 17.40
C PHE A 144 12.07 -7.80 18.17
N ASP A 145 12.04 -8.80 19.04
CA ASP A 145 13.15 -9.13 19.94
C ASP A 145 14.27 -9.96 19.28
N THR A 146 14.88 -9.39 18.24
CA THR A 146 15.99 -10.03 17.52
C THR A 146 17.23 -10.24 18.39
N GLN A 147 17.99 -11.32 18.16
CA GLN A 147 19.28 -11.54 18.83
C GLN A 147 20.46 -10.93 18.05
N GLN A 148 20.20 -10.33 16.88
CA GLN A 148 21.26 -9.89 15.97
C GLN A 148 21.75 -8.45 16.22
N THR A 149 20.99 -7.62 16.96
CA THR A 149 21.34 -6.23 17.25
C THR A 149 20.65 -5.73 18.53
N ASP A 150 21.27 -4.75 19.17
CA ASP A 150 20.67 -4.05 20.31
C ASP A 150 19.73 -2.90 19.89
N TYR A 151 19.68 -2.56 18.60
CA TYR A 151 18.80 -1.52 18.06
C TYR A 151 17.38 -2.06 17.81
N LYS A 152 16.70 -2.31 18.92
CA LYS A 152 15.39 -2.98 18.98
C LYS A 152 14.53 -2.46 20.12
N ILE A 153 13.22 -2.59 19.98
CA ILE A 153 12.24 -2.08 20.94
C ILE A 153 12.37 -2.68 22.35
N THR A 154 12.84 -3.92 22.45
CA THR A 154 13.07 -4.62 23.73
C THR A 154 14.32 -4.15 24.49
N ASN A 155 15.12 -3.24 23.93
CA ASN A 155 16.27 -2.62 24.59
C ASN A 155 16.06 -1.13 24.90
N GLY A 156 14.85 -0.60 24.67
CA GLY A 156 14.49 0.78 24.91
C GLY A 156 13.64 0.99 26.18
N PRO A 157 13.06 2.19 26.35
CA PRO A 157 12.15 2.49 27.47
C PRO A 157 10.99 1.51 27.64
N PHE A 158 10.54 0.89 26.55
CA PHE A 158 9.41 -0.04 26.52
C PHE A 158 9.76 -1.47 26.96
N GLN A 159 11.03 -1.79 27.23
CA GLN A 159 11.53 -3.14 27.49
C GLN A 159 10.79 -3.94 28.57
N ASN A 160 10.28 -3.26 29.61
CA ASN A 160 9.61 -3.91 30.74
C ASN A 160 8.10 -4.13 30.50
N HIS A 161 7.56 -3.66 29.37
CA HIS A 161 6.17 -3.86 29.05
C HIS A 161 5.92 -5.36 28.73
N PRO A 162 4.84 -5.99 29.20
CA PRO A 162 4.55 -7.39 28.90
C PRO A 162 4.42 -7.69 27.40
N LYS A 163 4.03 -6.68 26.61
CA LYS A 163 3.94 -6.74 25.15
C LYS A 163 5.16 -6.11 24.42
N ALA A 164 6.34 -6.05 25.05
CA ALA A 164 7.52 -5.36 24.50
C ALA A 164 8.04 -5.93 23.17
N ASN A 165 7.90 -7.25 22.93
CA ASN A 165 8.15 -7.84 21.61
C ASN A 165 6.97 -7.54 20.69
N VAL A 166 6.91 -6.29 20.19
CA VAL A 166 5.72 -5.73 19.53
C VAL A 166 5.25 -6.55 18.35
N ALA A 167 6.12 -6.91 17.41
CA ALA A 167 5.72 -7.67 16.22
C ALA A 167 5.03 -8.99 16.58
N LYS A 168 5.51 -9.68 17.62
CA LYS A 168 4.88 -10.91 18.12
C LYS A 168 3.44 -10.66 18.54
N TYR A 169 3.21 -9.64 19.36
CA TYR A 169 1.87 -9.33 19.88
C TYR A 169 0.93 -8.72 18.84
N VAL A 170 1.46 -7.98 17.85
CA VAL A 170 0.69 -7.56 16.67
C VAL A 170 0.22 -8.80 15.88
N PHE A 171 1.14 -9.70 15.52
CA PHE A 171 0.78 -10.90 14.78
C PHE A 171 -0.19 -11.80 15.54
N GLU A 172 -0.01 -11.96 16.85
CA GLU A 172 -0.96 -12.68 17.69
C GLU A 172 -2.36 -12.04 17.69
N ALA A 173 -2.47 -10.72 17.86
CA ALA A 173 -3.75 -10.02 17.87
C ALA A 173 -4.52 -10.18 16.55
N PHE A 174 -3.84 -9.96 15.41
CA PHE A 174 -4.45 -10.12 14.10
C PHE A 174 -4.79 -11.59 13.78
N ARG A 175 -3.93 -12.54 14.18
CA ARG A 175 -4.20 -13.97 13.97
C ARG A 175 -5.42 -14.45 14.75
N LYS A 176 -5.71 -13.90 15.94
CA LYS A 176 -6.95 -14.18 16.69
C LYS A 176 -8.22 -13.77 15.93
N LYS A 177 -8.10 -12.89 14.92
CA LYS A 177 -9.17 -12.42 14.05
C LYS A 177 -9.15 -13.09 12.67
N ASP A 178 -8.42 -14.21 12.55
CA ASP A 178 -8.27 -14.99 11.32
C ASP A 178 -7.60 -14.24 10.15
N PHE A 179 -6.80 -13.20 10.44
CA PHE A 179 -6.04 -12.49 9.41
C PHE A 179 -4.87 -13.36 8.91
N MET A 180 -4.58 -13.25 7.60
CA MET A 180 -3.26 -13.65 7.11
C MET A 180 -2.20 -12.67 7.63
N ILE A 181 -1.04 -13.20 7.99
CA ILE A 181 0.02 -12.43 8.67
C ILE A 181 1.17 -12.15 7.70
N GLY A 182 1.56 -10.88 7.59
CA GLY A 182 2.67 -10.41 6.80
C GLY A 182 3.73 -9.70 7.64
N ALA A 183 4.98 -10.11 7.46
CA ALA A 183 6.14 -9.42 8.00
C ALA A 183 6.72 -8.51 6.92
N TYR A 184 6.57 -7.19 7.07
CA TYR A 184 7.40 -6.26 6.31
C TYR A 184 8.80 -6.28 6.90
N TYR A 185 9.80 -6.46 6.05
CA TYR A 185 11.21 -6.42 6.43
C TYR A 185 12.00 -5.64 5.40
N SER A 186 12.68 -4.59 5.85
CA SER A 186 13.55 -3.82 4.99
C SER A 186 14.88 -4.55 4.72
N LYS A 187 15.20 -4.77 3.43
CA LYS A 187 16.50 -5.27 2.99
C LYS A 187 17.66 -4.34 3.35
N PRO A 188 17.63 -3.02 3.06
CA PRO A 188 18.64 -2.09 3.54
C PRO A 188 18.57 -1.94 5.07
N ASP A 189 19.71 -1.62 5.68
CA ASP A 189 19.77 -1.37 7.11
C ASP A 189 20.73 -0.20 7.39
N TRP A 190 20.16 0.98 7.59
CA TRP A 190 20.89 2.21 7.77
C TRP A 190 21.47 2.39 9.18
N HIS A 191 21.33 1.41 10.07
CA HIS A 191 22.00 1.38 11.38
C HIS A 191 23.13 0.33 11.42
N SER A 192 22.99 -0.77 10.69
CA SER A 192 23.98 -1.85 10.67
C SER A 192 25.32 -1.39 10.10
N GLN A 193 26.39 -1.60 10.87
CA GLN A 193 27.77 -1.37 10.41
C GLN A 193 28.18 -2.30 9.26
N TYR A 194 27.42 -3.36 8.98
CA TYR A 194 27.66 -4.20 7.81
C TYR A 194 27.08 -3.60 6.51
N PHE A 195 26.23 -2.58 6.59
CA PHE A 195 25.64 -1.89 5.43
C PHE A 195 26.12 -0.44 5.33
N TRP A 196 25.90 0.37 6.37
CA TRP A 196 26.47 1.72 6.52
C TRP A 196 27.63 1.68 7.51
N TRP A 197 28.84 1.58 6.98
CA TRP A 197 30.06 1.48 7.77
C TRP A 197 30.62 2.86 8.10
N ASP A 198 30.88 3.13 9.38
CA ASP A 198 31.45 4.39 9.90
C ASP A 198 32.80 4.79 9.26
N LYS A 199 33.49 3.85 8.60
CA LYS A 199 34.72 4.13 7.85
C LYS A 199 34.48 5.11 6.69
N TYR A 200 33.26 5.16 6.14
CA TYR A 200 32.91 5.96 4.97
C TYR A 200 31.72 6.86 5.28
N ALA A 201 31.63 8.01 4.58
CA ALA A 201 30.43 8.83 4.60
C ALA A 201 29.24 8.03 4.03
N THR A 202 28.01 8.43 4.31
CA THR A 202 26.79 7.79 3.79
C THR A 202 26.17 8.66 2.71
N PRO A 203 26.57 8.48 1.44
CA PRO A 203 26.24 9.42 0.37
C PRO A 203 24.81 9.30 -0.14
N ASN A 204 24.18 8.14 0.01
CA ASN A 204 22.82 7.85 -0.46
C ASN A 204 22.29 6.57 0.23
N ARG A 205 21.16 6.04 -0.26
CA ARG A 205 20.46 4.87 0.30
C ARG A 205 21.22 3.53 0.25
N ASN A 206 22.30 3.42 -0.52
CA ASN A 206 23.03 2.16 -0.75
C ASN A 206 24.09 1.88 0.32
N ALA A 207 24.66 0.67 0.29
CA ALA A 207 25.87 0.37 1.03
C ALA A 207 26.96 1.39 0.70
N ASN A 208 27.64 1.91 1.73
CA ASN A 208 28.52 3.06 1.58
C ASN A 208 30.00 2.70 1.34
N TYR A 209 30.25 1.46 0.92
CA TYR A 209 31.57 0.93 0.65
C TYR A 209 31.54 0.00 -0.56
N ASP A 210 32.72 -0.25 -1.13
CA ASP A 210 32.89 -1.21 -2.23
C ASP A 210 32.75 -2.65 -1.70
N ILE A 211 31.64 -3.30 -2.04
CA ILE A 211 31.31 -4.66 -1.61
C ILE A 211 32.31 -5.68 -2.17
N GLU A 212 32.82 -5.51 -3.40
CA GLU A 212 33.77 -6.45 -4.00
C GLU A 212 35.11 -6.40 -3.25
N LYS A 213 35.50 -5.22 -2.77
CA LYS A 213 36.72 -5.03 -1.96
C LYS A 213 36.57 -5.52 -0.51
N TYR A 214 35.35 -5.49 0.04
CA TYR A 214 35.07 -5.85 1.43
C TYR A 214 33.97 -6.92 1.52
N ASP A 215 34.09 -7.96 0.71
CA ASP A 215 33.13 -9.06 0.57
C ASP A 215 32.78 -9.72 1.92
N TRP A 216 33.75 -9.87 2.81
CA TRP A 216 33.57 -10.38 4.16
C TRP A 216 32.53 -9.59 4.96
N ARG A 217 32.44 -8.27 4.76
CA ARG A 217 31.50 -7.40 5.47
C ARG A 217 30.09 -7.58 4.91
N TRP A 218 29.97 -7.66 3.59
CA TRP A 218 28.68 -7.94 2.97
C TRP A 218 28.19 -9.36 3.29
N ASN A 219 29.09 -10.35 3.36
CA ASN A 219 28.74 -11.69 3.83
C ASN A 219 28.23 -11.69 5.28
N LYS A 220 28.80 -10.84 6.16
CA LYS A 220 28.26 -10.62 7.51
C LYS A 220 26.88 -9.95 7.48
N PHE A 221 26.63 -9.05 6.53
CA PHE A 221 25.29 -8.49 6.31
C PHE A 221 24.29 -9.57 5.87
N LYS A 222 24.66 -10.45 4.93
CA LYS A 222 23.82 -11.57 4.51
C LYS A 222 23.49 -12.51 5.67
N GLU A 223 24.47 -12.86 6.49
CA GLU A 223 24.25 -13.66 7.72
C GLU A 223 23.31 -12.95 8.69
N PHE A 224 23.54 -11.66 8.95
CA PHE A 224 22.69 -10.83 9.81
C PHE A 224 21.23 -10.82 9.31
N THR A 225 21.00 -10.51 8.04
CA THR A 225 19.67 -10.48 7.41
C THR A 225 19.00 -11.85 7.44
N TYR A 226 19.73 -12.91 7.08
CA TYR A 226 19.22 -14.29 7.13
C TYR A 226 18.75 -14.66 8.54
N ASN A 227 19.58 -14.41 9.56
CA ASN A 227 19.25 -14.78 10.94
C ASN A 227 18.03 -14.00 11.47
N GLN A 228 17.91 -12.70 11.15
CA GLN A 228 16.75 -11.91 11.53
C GLN A 228 15.45 -12.41 10.90
N ILE A 229 15.48 -12.73 9.60
CA ILE A 229 14.32 -13.30 8.92
C ILE A 229 14.04 -14.71 9.48
N GLU A 230 15.05 -15.49 9.80
CA GLU A 230 14.90 -16.82 10.42
C GLU A 230 14.15 -16.76 11.76
N GLU A 231 14.50 -15.79 12.61
CA GLU A 231 13.80 -15.52 13.89
C GLU A 231 12.31 -15.28 13.63
N LEU A 232 11.97 -14.39 12.68
CA LEU A 232 10.59 -14.08 12.28
C LEU A 232 9.84 -15.30 11.70
N MET A 233 10.53 -16.20 11.01
CA MET A 233 9.93 -17.40 10.43
C MET A 233 9.76 -18.54 11.46
N THR A 234 10.34 -18.43 12.66
CA THR A 234 10.34 -19.50 13.67
C THR A 234 9.40 -19.19 14.84
N ASP A 235 9.63 -18.09 15.55
CA ASP A 235 9.07 -17.87 16.90
C ASP A 235 7.86 -16.90 16.94
N TYR A 236 7.36 -16.51 15.76
CA TYR A 236 6.31 -15.51 15.59
C TYR A 236 4.96 -16.09 15.13
N GLY A 237 4.84 -17.42 15.15
CA GLY A 237 3.65 -18.17 14.69
C GLY A 237 3.60 -18.32 13.17
N SER A 238 2.41 -18.52 12.61
CA SER A 238 2.25 -18.60 11.15
C SER A 238 2.48 -17.25 10.51
N VAL A 239 3.33 -17.21 9.48
CA VAL A 239 3.55 -16.04 8.62
C VAL A 239 3.23 -16.43 7.19
N ASP A 240 2.32 -15.70 6.56
CA ASP A 240 1.82 -15.97 5.22
C ASP A 240 2.56 -15.17 4.15
N ILE A 241 3.08 -14.00 4.50
CA ILE A 241 3.71 -13.04 3.59
C ILE A 241 5.04 -12.57 4.18
N LEU A 242 6.13 -12.69 3.43
CA LEU A 242 7.34 -11.93 3.70
C LEU A 242 7.43 -10.78 2.68
N TRP A 243 7.17 -9.57 3.15
CA TRP A 243 7.08 -8.37 2.33
C TRP A 243 8.42 -7.64 2.41
N LEU A 244 9.28 -7.80 1.40
CA LEU A 244 10.65 -7.28 1.41
C LEU A 244 10.71 -5.93 0.71
N ASP A 245 11.21 -4.92 1.40
CA ASP A 245 11.37 -3.58 0.81
C ASP A 245 12.83 -3.20 0.56
N GLY A 246 13.03 -2.15 -0.23
CA GLY A 246 14.33 -1.66 -0.62
C GLY A 246 14.84 -2.34 -1.88
N GLY A 247 14.09 -2.20 -2.98
CA GLY A 247 14.36 -2.85 -4.27
C GLY A 247 15.73 -2.53 -4.89
N TRP A 248 16.46 -1.52 -4.39
CA TRP A 248 17.85 -1.25 -4.78
C TRP A 248 18.87 -2.24 -4.18
N VAL A 249 18.50 -2.95 -3.11
CA VAL A 249 19.27 -4.07 -2.54
C VAL A 249 18.91 -5.34 -3.32
N ARG A 250 19.64 -5.55 -4.42
CA ARG A 250 19.32 -6.54 -5.45
C ARG A 250 20.57 -7.11 -6.14
N PRO A 251 20.45 -8.25 -6.85
CA PRO A 251 21.50 -8.73 -7.74
C PRO A 251 21.68 -7.77 -8.93
N LYS A 252 22.94 -7.47 -9.29
CA LYS A 252 23.27 -6.54 -10.38
C LYS A 252 22.62 -6.93 -11.72
N GLU A 253 22.60 -8.23 -12.03
CA GLU A 253 22.02 -8.82 -13.23
C GLU A 253 20.52 -8.59 -13.39
N THR A 254 19.81 -8.18 -12.32
CA THR A 254 18.39 -7.83 -12.39
C THR A 254 18.15 -6.34 -12.76
N VAL A 255 19.21 -5.56 -12.96
CA VAL A 255 19.16 -4.14 -13.35
C VAL A 255 19.10 -3.99 -14.87
N ASN A 256 17.88 -3.89 -15.41
CA ASN A 256 17.57 -3.63 -16.81
C ASN A 256 17.29 -2.13 -17.07
N ASP A 257 16.93 -1.77 -18.30
CA ASP A 257 16.66 -0.36 -18.67
C ASP A 257 15.43 0.22 -17.98
N GLU A 258 14.41 -0.59 -17.72
CA GLU A 258 13.24 -0.23 -16.91
C GLU A 258 13.64 0.19 -15.50
N VAL A 259 14.43 -0.63 -14.81
CA VAL A 259 14.93 -0.36 -13.45
C VAL A 259 15.75 0.94 -13.43
N ARG A 260 16.57 1.18 -14.47
CA ARG A 260 17.33 2.44 -14.60
C ARG A 260 16.41 3.64 -14.82
N ALA A 261 15.31 3.47 -15.57
CA ALA A 261 14.36 4.53 -15.87
C ALA A 261 13.60 5.03 -14.63
N TRP A 262 13.55 4.25 -13.54
CA TRP A 262 12.96 4.71 -12.27
C TRP A 262 13.77 5.84 -11.59
N GLY A 263 15.01 6.10 -12.03
CA GLY A 263 15.83 7.20 -11.50
C GLY A 263 16.38 6.99 -10.09
N ALA A 264 16.11 5.83 -9.47
CA ALA A 264 16.69 5.48 -8.18
C ALA A 264 18.21 5.24 -8.30
N PRO A 265 19.03 5.73 -7.36
CA PRO A 265 20.47 5.47 -7.38
C PRO A 265 20.73 3.99 -7.06
N ILE A 266 20.98 3.17 -8.08
CA ILE A 266 21.34 1.75 -7.95
C ILE A 266 22.80 1.59 -8.37
N PRO A 267 23.67 1.01 -7.53
CA PRO A 267 25.09 0.89 -7.84
C PRO A 267 25.35 -0.14 -8.94
N ASP A 268 26.48 0.02 -9.63
CA ASP A 268 26.98 -0.94 -10.63
C ASP A 268 27.63 -2.20 -10.02
N PHE A 269 27.32 -2.52 -8.76
CA PHE A 269 27.76 -3.73 -8.06
C PHE A 269 26.57 -4.41 -7.38
N SER A 270 26.69 -5.73 -7.13
CA SER A 270 25.61 -6.51 -6.54
C SER A 270 25.43 -6.19 -5.05
N GLN A 271 24.19 -5.93 -4.64
CA GLN A 271 23.76 -5.80 -3.23
C GLN A 271 22.80 -6.94 -2.89
N GLU A 272 23.08 -8.16 -3.35
CA GLU A 272 22.19 -9.31 -3.13
C GLU A 272 22.34 -9.91 -1.73
N ILE A 273 21.23 -10.35 -1.15
CA ILE A 273 21.14 -10.88 0.23
C ILE A 273 21.02 -12.41 0.28
N ASP A 274 21.31 -13.12 -0.82
CA ASP A 274 21.08 -14.57 -0.96
C ASP A 274 19.62 -14.96 -0.76
N MET A 275 18.75 -14.36 -1.59
CA MET A 275 17.32 -14.67 -1.62
C MET A 275 17.00 -16.16 -1.81
N PRO A 276 17.74 -16.96 -2.61
CA PRO A 276 17.53 -18.40 -2.67
C PRO A 276 17.67 -19.10 -1.31
N LYS A 277 18.69 -18.75 -0.53
CA LYS A 277 18.88 -19.31 0.81
C LYS A 277 17.78 -18.86 1.79
N ILE A 278 17.41 -17.58 1.76
CA ILE A 278 16.32 -17.04 2.59
C ILE A 278 15.00 -17.72 2.25
N ALA A 279 14.66 -17.83 0.96
CA ALA A 279 13.42 -18.45 0.52
C ALA A 279 13.34 -19.94 0.86
N ALA A 280 14.45 -20.67 0.75
CA ALA A 280 14.51 -22.08 1.15
C ALA A 280 14.21 -22.24 2.65
N MET A 281 14.89 -21.47 3.51
CA MET A 281 14.65 -21.48 4.95
C MET A 281 13.22 -21.09 5.30
N ALA A 282 12.72 -19.99 4.73
CA ALA A 282 11.39 -19.50 5.02
C ALA A 282 10.31 -20.50 4.59
N ARG A 283 10.45 -21.18 3.43
CA ARG A 283 9.51 -22.21 2.98
C ARG A 283 9.61 -23.53 3.74
N GLU A 284 10.77 -23.84 4.34
CA GLU A 284 10.91 -24.98 5.26
C GLU A 284 10.08 -24.75 6.52
N LYS A 285 10.18 -23.55 7.11
CA LYS A 285 9.48 -23.19 8.36
C LYS A 285 8.02 -22.77 8.16
N GLN A 286 7.72 -22.13 7.04
CA GLN A 286 6.41 -21.57 6.67
C GLN A 286 6.02 -22.07 5.27
N PRO A 287 5.54 -23.33 5.13
CA PRO A 287 5.24 -23.91 3.83
C PRO A 287 4.26 -23.07 3.00
N GLY A 288 4.69 -22.72 1.78
CA GLY A 288 3.89 -21.92 0.85
C GLY A 288 3.86 -20.42 1.14
N ILE A 289 4.66 -19.89 2.06
CA ILE A 289 4.82 -18.44 2.25
C ILE A 289 5.07 -17.73 0.90
N ILE A 290 4.40 -16.61 0.69
CA ILE A 290 4.58 -15.76 -0.49
C ILE A 290 5.54 -14.62 -0.18
N PHE A 291 6.36 -14.26 -1.17
CA PHE A 291 7.30 -13.17 -1.08
C PHE A 291 6.87 -12.00 -1.97
N ALA A 292 6.99 -10.79 -1.44
CA ALA A 292 7.17 -9.61 -2.28
C ALA A 292 8.66 -9.24 -2.22
N ASP A 293 9.51 -9.85 -3.05
CA ASP A 293 10.87 -9.32 -3.30
C ASP A 293 10.78 -8.10 -4.21
N ARG A 294 10.27 -7.04 -3.61
CA ARG A 294 9.72 -5.87 -4.27
C ARG A 294 10.65 -5.30 -5.31
N THR A 295 10.13 -5.17 -6.53
CA THR A 295 10.77 -4.54 -7.68
C THR A 295 12.09 -5.19 -8.10
N VAL A 296 12.33 -6.42 -7.62
CA VAL A 296 13.45 -7.27 -8.01
C VAL A 296 12.93 -8.40 -8.89
N HIS A 297 13.15 -8.27 -10.20
CA HIS A 297 12.84 -9.30 -11.19
C HIS A 297 13.42 -10.65 -10.77
N GLY A 298 12.56 -11.67 -10.64
CA GLY A 298 12.99 -12.99 -10.22
C GLY A 298 11.86 -13.87 -9.69
N PRO A 299 12.16 -15.11 -9.31
CA PRO A 299 11.16 -16.08 -8.81
C PRO A 299 10.65 -15.78 -7.39
N TYR A 300 11.14 -14.70 -6.76
CA TYR A 300 10.76 -14.29 -5.40
C TYR A 300 9.88 -13.03 -5.37
N GLU A 301 9.62 -12.39 -6.51
CA GLU A 301 8.54 -11.41 -6.64
C GLU A 301 7.24 -12.16 -6.97
N ASN A 302 6.64 -12.83 -5.97
CA ASN A 302 5.50 -13.73 -6.21
C ASN A 302 4.22 -12.96 -6.58
N TYR A 303 4.16 -11.67 -6.28
CA TYR A 303 3.19 -10.72 -6.78
C TYR A 303 3.86 -9.34 -6.93
N GLN A 304 3.39 -8.54 -7.87
CA GLN A 304 3.95 -7.22 -8.16
C GLN A 304 3.34 -6.16 -7.23
N THR A 305 4.10 -5.10 -6.88
CA THR A 305 3.64 -4.10 -5.90
C THR A 305 3.67 -2.67 -6.46
N PRO A 306 2.73 -2.27 -7.35
CA PRO A 306 2.62 -0.87 -7.77
C PRO A 306 2.40 0.04 -6.55
N GLU A 307 3.37 0.91 -6.28
CA GLU A 307 3.37 1.79 -5.12
C GLU A 307 2.58 3.07 -5.38
N ARG A 308 1.71 3.47 -4.43
CA ARG A 308 0.92 4.72 -4.49
C ARG A 308 0.09 4.88 -5.76
N LYS A 309 -0.04 3.81 -6.56
CA LYS A 309 -0.61 3.83 -7.89
C LYS A 309 -1.46 2.60 -8.15
N ILE A 310 -2.56 2.84 -8.83
CA ILE A 310 -3.38 1.80 -9.44
C ILE A 310 -2.95 1.74 -10.91
N PRO A 311 -2.59 0.56 -11.45
CA PRO A 311 -2.28 0.37 -12.87
C PRO A 311 -3.38 0.95 -13.77
N GLU A 312 -3.01 1.53 -14.91
CA GLU A 312 -3.99 2.18 -15.80
C GLU A 312 -4.99 1.16 -16.37
N THR A 313 -4.53 -0.07 -16.62
CA THR A 313 -5.31 -1.19 -17.15
C THR A 313 -5.31 -2.40 -16.21
N LYS A 314 -6.21 -3.35 -16.44
CA LYS A 314 -6.18 -4.70 -15.83
C LYS A 314 -4.80 -5.35 -16.02
N LEU A 315 -4.36 -6.10 -15.00
CA LEU A 315 -3.18 -6.95 -15.04
C LEU A 315 -3.58 -8.40 -14.84
N ASP A 316 -2.92 -9.31 -15.55
CA ASP A 316 -3.19 -10.76 -15.44
C ASP A 316 -2.33 -11.45 -14.38
N ASN A 317 -1.22 -10.83 -13.97
CA ASN A 317 -0.34 -11.36 -12.93
C ASN A 317 -0.81 -10.91 -11.54
N PRO A 318 -0.59 -11.70 -10.47
CA PRO A 318 -0.90 -11.27 -9.10
C PRO A 318 -0.20 -9.95 -8.75
N TRP A 319 -0.96 -9.01 -8.17
CA TRP A 319 -0.42 -7.71 -7.80
C TRP A 319 -1.16 -7.07 -6.61
N GLU A 320 -0.46 -6.18 -5.91
CA GLU A 320 -0.94 -5.47 -4.73
C GLU A 320 -0.66 -3.98 -4.85
N SER A 321 -1.68 -3.13 -4.84
CA SER A 321 -1.49 -1.69 -4.67
C SER A 321 -1.31 -1.39 -3.19
N CYS A 322 -0.11 -0.97 -2.78
CA CYS A 322 0.07 -0.34 -1.49
C CYS A 322 -0.27 1.15 -1.61
N LEU A 323 -1.25 1.61 -0.82
CA LEU A 323 -1.74 2.99 -0.85
C LEU A 323 -1.77 3.55 0.58
N PRO A 324 -1.10 4.67 0.90
CA PRO A 324 -1.24 5.29 2.22
C PRO A 324 -2.64 5.89 2.39
N LEU A 325 -3.19 5.86 3.59
CA LEU A 325 -4.43 6.60 3.89
C LEU A 325 -4.19 8.11 3.83
N GLY A 326 -3.05 8.57 4.34
CA GLY A 326 -2.57 9.95 4.24
C GLY A 326 -1.66 10.19 3.04
N ASN A 327 -0.74 11.15 3.16
CA ASN A 327 0.37 11.33 2.23
C ASN A 327 1.61 10.53 2.66
N ASN A 328 1.68 10.15 3.95
CA ASN A 328 2.79 9.40 4.53
C ASN A 328 2.37 7.96 4.86
N TRP A 329 3.35 7.05 4.91
CA TRP A 329 3.08 5.67 5.32
C TRP A 329 2.98 5.57 6.85
N GLY A 330 3.92 6.21 7.56
CA GLY A 330 3.92 6.34 9.03
C GLY A 330 3.12 7.53 9.55
N TYR A 331 3.13 7.71 10.88
CA TYR A 331 2.46 8.83 11.54
C TYR A 331 3.21 10.15 11.27
N VAL A 332 2.49 11.11 10.66
CA VAL A 332 2.90 12.50 10.54
C VAL A 332 1.77 13.39 11.08
N PRO A 333 2.03 14.34 12.01
CA PRO A 333 1.01 15.21 12.56
C PRO A 333 0.29 16.02 11.47
N ASN A 334 -1.04 16.05 11.52
CA ASN A 334 -1.90 16.77 10.58
C ASN A 334 -1.78 16.30 9.11
N ASP A 335 -1.35 15.06 8.87
CA ASP A 335 -1.33 14.47 7.54
C ASP A 335 -2.76 14.43 6.94
N PRO A 336 -2.99 15.00 5.75
CA PRO A 336 -4.32 14.99 5.15
C PRO A 336 -4.69 13.57 4.71
N PHE A 337 -5.80 13.06 5.25
CA PHE A 337 -6.29 11.73 4.91
C PHE A 337 -7.30 11.74 3.76
N LYS A 338 -7.22 10.72 2.90
CA LYS A 338 -8.25 10.42 1.89
C LYS A 338 -9.62 10.22 2.56
N SER A 339 -10.71 10.54 1.88
CA SER A 339 -12.05 10.22 2.38
C SER A 339 -12.30 8.72 2.29
N SER A 340 -13.19 8.19 3.13
CA SER A 340 -13.62 6.78 3.10
C SER A 340 -14.18 6.41 1.73
N THR A 341 -14.88 7.34 1.07
CA THR A 341 -15.34 7.20 -0.32
C THR A 341 -14.19 6.96 -1.28
N LYS A 342 -13.14 7.79 -1.22
CA LYS A 342 -11.98 7.63 -2.09
C LYS A 342 -11.28 6.28 -1.87
N VAL A 343 -11.18 5.82 -0.62
CA VAL A 343 -10.60 4.51 -0.29
C VAL A 343 -11.44 3.36 -0.85
N ILE A 344 -12.77 3.41 -0.71
CA ILE A 344 -13.69 2.42 -1.30
C ILE A 344 -13.58 2.39 -2.82
N GLN A 345 -13.54 3.56 -3.47
CA GLN A 345 -13.40 3.64 -4.92
C GLN A 345 -12.07 3.03 -5.39
N ASN A 346 -10.96 3.34 -4.70
CA ASN A 346 -9.66 2.75 -5.00
C ASN A 346 -9.71 1.22 -4.83
N LEU A 347 -10.34 0.70 -3.77
CA LEU A 347 -10.50 -0.74 -3.56
C LEU A 347 -11.27 -1.39 -4.72
N VAL A 348 -12.41 -0.82 -5.10
CA VAL A 348 -13.23 -1.33 -6.21
C VAL A 348 -12.43 -1.35 -7.52
N GLU A 349 -11.72 -0.28 -7.83
CA GLU A 349 -10.89 -0.20 -9.03
C GLU A 349 -9.76 -1.23 -9.03
N VAL A 350 -9.05 -1.38 -7.90
CA VAL A 350 -7.99 -2.38 -7.73
C VAL A 350 -8.52 -3.79 -7.95
N VAL A 351 -9.63 -4.15 -7.33
CA VAL A 351 -10.22 -5.50 -7.46
C VAL A 351 -10.72 -5.74 -8.89
N ALA A 352 -11.38 -4.76 -9.51
CA ALA A 352 -11.83 -4.85 -10.90
C ALA A 352 -10.66 -5.03 -11.89
N LYS A 353 -9.47 -4.54 -11.56
CA LYS A 353 -8.23 -4.71 -12.32
C LYS A 353 -7.40 -5.93 -11.90
N GLY A 354 -7.91 -6.75 -10.98
CA GLY A 354 -7.37 -8.06 -10.62
C GLY A 354 -6.38 -8.06 -9.44
N GLY A 355 -6.29 -6.95 -8.70
CA GLY A 355 -5.31 -6.80 -7.62
C GLY A 355 -5.90 -6.89 -6.23
N ASN A 356 -5.00 -6.85 -5.26
CA ASN A 356 -5.30 -6.58 -3.85
C ASN A 356 -4.91 -5.14 -3.50
N MET A 357 -5.61 -4.55 -2.54
CA MET A 357 -5.27 -3.23 -1.97
C MET A 357 -4.75 -3.40 -0.55
N LEU A 358 -3.59 -2.82 -0.28
CA LEU A 358 -2.96 -2.78 1.02
C LEU A 358 -2.94 -1.32 1.53
N LEU A 359 -3.84 -0.99 2.46
CA LEU A 359 -4.01 0.38 2.95
C LEU A 359 -3.04 0.68 4.10
N GLY A 360 -2.18 1.67 3.89
CA GLY A 360 -1.19 2.12 4.86
C GLY A 360 -1.79 2.99 5.97
N VAL A 361 -1.49 2.65 7.22
CA VAL A 361 -1.79 3.43 8.42
C VAL A 361 -0.56 3.55 9.32
N GLY A 362 -0.42 4.71 9.97
CA GLY A 362 0.66 5.00 10.91
C GLY A 362 0.14 5.21 12.34
N PRO A 363 0.40 4.29 13.29
CA PRO A 363 0.09 4.51 14.69
C PRO A 363 0.93 5.66 15.28
N GLN A 364 0.34 6.36 16.25
CA GLN A 364 0.99 7.41 17.02
C GLN A 364 2.15 6.85 17.85
N PRO A 365 3.11 7.68 18.29
CA PRO A 365 4.24 7.21 19.10
C PRO A 365 3.86 6.61 20.45
N ASP A 366 2.64 6.88 20.95
CA ASP A 366 2.13 6.27 22.18
C ASP A 366 1.54 4.86 21.98
N GLY A 367 1.41 4.39 20.73
CA GLY A 367 0.85 3.08 20.38
C GLY A 367 -0.63 3.07 20.01
N THR A 368 -1.29 4.22 19.91
CA THR A 368 -2.70 4.31 19.47
C THR A 368 -2.81 4.64 17.98
N LEU A 369 -3.90 4.20 17.32
CA LEU A 369 -4.25 4.74 16.01
C LEU A 369 -4.88 6.14 16.17
N PRO A 370 -4.60 7.11 15.28
CA PRO A 370 -5.31 8.38 15.30
C PRO A 370 -6.82 8.17 15.18
N LEU A 371 -7.63 8.90 15.95
CA LEU A 371 -9.09 8.72 15.98
C LEU A 371 -9.75 8.93 14.61
N GLU A 372 -9.22 9.84 13.80
CA GLU A 372 -9.71 10.06 12.44
C GLU A 372 -9.45 8.84 11.53
N VAL A 373 -8.32 8.13 11.71
CA VAL A 373 -8.04 6.88 11.00
C VAL A 373 -9.06 5.82 11.40
N VAL A 374 -9.34 5.67 12.69
CA VAL A 374 -10.35 4.72 13.19
C VAL A 374 -11.74 5.01 12.61
N ALA A 375 -12.17 6.27 12.59
CA ALA A 375 -13.45 6.68 12.04
C ALA A 375 -13.58 6.35 10.54
N LYS A 376 -12.52 6.59 9.75
CA LYS A 376 -12.51 6.25 8.31
C LYS A 376 -12.57 4.74 8.08
N LEU A 377 -11.81 3.97 8.89
CA LEU A 377 -11.84 2.50 8.84
C LEU A 377 -13.24 1.96 9.16
N GLU A 378 -13.92 2.52 10.16
CA GLU A 378 -15.31 2.16 10.49
C GLU A 378 -16.28 2.46 9.33
N GLU A 379 -16.17 3.64 8.71
CA GLU A 379 -17.00 4.02 7.55
C GLU A 379 -16.80 3.09 6.34
N ILE A 380 -15.54 2.72 6.05
CA ILE A 380 -15.20 1.72 5.03
C ILE A 380 -15.85 0.37 5.37
N GLY A 381 -15.75 -0.04 6.62
CA GLY A 381 -16.39 -1.24 7.16
C GLY A 381 -17.89 -1.29 6.98
N VAL A 382 -18.59 -0.17 7.25
CA VAL A 382 -20.05 -0.05 7.05
C VAL A 382 -20.44 -0.34 5.60
N TRP A 383 -19.63 0.08 4.64
CA TRP A 383 -19.87 -0.21 3.22
C TRP A 383 -19.56 -1.68 2.87
N LEU A 384 -18.41 -2.20 3.32
CA LEU A 384 -17.99 -3.58 3.04
C LEU A 384 -18.89 -4.63 3.69
N ASN A 385 -19.45 -4.36 4.87
CA ASN A 385 -20.43 -5.24 5.50
C ASN A 385 -21.69 -5.48 4.63
N LYS A 386 -22.01 -4.53 3.74
CA LYS A 386 -23.18 -4.59 2.84
C LYS A 386 -22.84 -5.04 1.43
N ASN A 387 -21.64 -4.73 0.95
CA ASN A 387 -21.26 -4.88 -0.45
C ASN A 387 -20.03 -5.79 -0.66
N GLY A 388 -19.47 -6.35 0.42
CA GLY A 388 -18.23 -7.14 0.40
C GLY A 388 -18.29 -8.38 -0.49
N GLU A 389 -19.49 -8.92 -0.77
CA GLU A 389 -19.66 -10.01 -1.74
C GLU A 389 -19.17 -9.63 -3.16
N ALA A 390 -19.19 -8.34 -3.50
CA ALA A 390 -18.66 -7.84 -4.77
C ALA A 390 -17.14 -7.59 -4.75
N ILE A 391 -16.48 -7.80 -3.61
CA ILE A 391 -15.05 -7.57 -3.41
C ILE A 391 -14.37 -8.91 -3.19
N TYR A 392 -14.64 -9.58 -2.07
CA TYR A 392 -13.96 -10.82 -1.68
C TYR A 392 -14.32 -12.01 -2.58
N ASP A 393 -13.38 -12.93 -2.75
CA ASP A 393 -13.53 -14.12 -3.60
C ASP A 393 -13.98 -13.80 -5.05
N THR A 394 -13.65 -12.60 -5.55
CA THR A 394 -13.93 -12.19 -6.93
C THR A 394 -12.66 -12.11 -7.77
N HIS A 395 -12.80 -12.19 -9.09
CA HIS A 395 -11.75 -12.02 -10.08
C HIS A 395 -12.12 -10.92 -11.09
N ALA A 396 -11.10 -10.36 -11.70
CA ALA A 396 -11.25 -9.39 -12.79
C ALA A 396 -11.74 -10.06 -14.07
N ILE A 397 -12.51 -9.32 -14.85
CA ILE A 397 -12.99 -9.71 -16.19
C ILE A 397 -12.50 -8.69 -17.22
N ASP A 398 -12.49 -9.03 -18.51
CA ASP A 398 -11.90 -8.13 -19.52
C ASP A 398 -12.69 -6.82 -19.67
N ASP A 399 -14.01 -6.90 -19.62
CA ASP A 399 -14.91 -5.73 -19.61
C ASP A 399 -15.14 -5.19 -18.18
N TYR A 400 -14.08 -5.01 -17.39
CA TYR A 400 -14.16 -4.64 -15.97
C TYR A 400 -14.74 -3.25 -15.68
N GLN A 401 -14.93 -2.37 -16.68
CA GLN A 401 -15.39 -1.00 -16.46
C GLN A 401 -16.23 -0.44 -17.62
N ASP A 402 -17.31 0.26 -17.26
CA ASP A 402 -18.14 1.13 -18.12
C ASP A 402 -18.44 2.46 -17.40
N GLY A 403 -17.69 3.51 -17.73
CA GLY A 403 -17.79 4.79 -17.03
C GLY A 403 -17.43 4.68 -15.55
N ASN A 404 -18.37 5.04 -14.67
CA ASN A 404 -18.24 4.91 -13.21
C ASN A 404 -18.73 3.55 -12.67
N ILE A 405 -19.07 2.60 -13.56
CA ILE A 405 -19.49 1.25 -13.19
C ILE A 405 -18.31 0.30 -13.34
N TYR A 406 -17.97 -0.38 -12.25
CA TYR A 406 -16.95 -1.41 -12.21
C TYR A 406 -17.57 -2.79 -12.07
N PHE A 407 -16.93 -3.78 -12.67
CA PHE A 407 -17.39 -5.16 -12.66
C PHE A 407 -16.35 -6.08 -12.06
N THR A 408 -16.83 -6.95 -11.18
CA THR A 408 -16.09 -8.07 -10.61
C THR A 408 -16.94 -9.33 -10.77
N GLN A 409 -16.33 -10.51 -10.70
CA GLN A 409 -17.07 -11.75 -10.88
C GLN A 409 -16.57 -12.80 -9.90
N ASN A 410 -17.45 -13.65 -9.40
CA ASN A 410 -17.06 -14.92 -8.79
C ASN A 410 -17.65 -16.08 -9.59
N ALA A 411 -17.45 -17.32 -9.12
CA ALA A 411 -17.90 -18.52 -9.83
C ALA A 411 -19.42 -18.57 -10.14
N LYS A 412 -20.25 -17.74 -9.48
CA LYS A 412 -21.72 -17.79 -9.59
C LYS A 412 -22.35 -16.50 -10.11
N LYS A 413 -21.72 -15.36 -9.86
CA LYS A 413 -22.33 -14.03 -10.01
C LYS A 413 -21.36 -13.07 -10.68
N THR A 414 -21.90 -12.22 -11.53
CA THR A 414 -21.25 -10.96 -11.90
C THR A 414 -21.77 -9.86 -10.99
N PHE A 415 -20.90 -8.98 -10.55
CA PHE A 415 -21.25 -7.81 -9.76
C PHE A 415 -21.05 -6.55 -10.57
N ALA A 416 -21.93 -5.57 -10.40
CA ALA A 416 -21.81 -4.24 -10.97
C ALA A 416 -21.81 -3.22 -9.83
N ILE A 417 -20.77 -2.40 -9.74
CA ILE A 417 -20.53 -1.45 -8.66
C ILE A 417 -20.51 -0.04 -9.24
N ALA A 418 -21.55 0.74 -8.99
CA ALA A 418 -21.64 2.13 -9.42
C ALA A 418 -21.01 3.05 -8.38
N MET A 419 -19.95 3.75 -8.74
CA MET A 419 -19.24 4.65 -7.83
C MET A 419 -19.76 6.08 -7.94
N PHE A 420 -19.82 6.78 -6.81
CA PHE A 420 -20.26 8.17 -6.71
C PHE A 420 -19.33 8.97 -5.81
N GLU A 421 -19.26 10.28 -6.05
CA GLU A 421 -18.46 11.19 -5.23
C GLU A 421 -19.19 11.59 -3.92
N ASP A 422 -18.41 12.08 -2.95
CA ASP A 422 -18.97 12.61 -1.70
C ASP A 422 -19.94 13.77 -1.99
N GLY A 423 -21.16 13.69 -1.44
CA GLY A 423 -22.22 14.69 -1.65
C GLY A 423 -22.98 14.56 -2.99
N GLU A 424 -22.63 13.62 -3.86
CA GLU A 424 -23.31 13.44 -5.14
C GLU A 424 -24.76 12.94 -4.94
N SER A 425 -25.68 13.46 -5.76
CA SER A 425 -27.07 13.01 -5.76
C SER A 425 -27.24 11.74 -6.58
N LEU A 426 -27.81 10.71 -5.98
CA LEU A 426 -28.02 9.44 -6.67
C LEU A 426 -29.10 9.56 -7.77
N PRO A 427 -28.85 8.99 -8.97
CA PRO A 427 -29.79 9.07 -10.08
C PRO A 427 -31.05 8.21 -9.83
N LYS A 428 -32.06 8.35 -10.70
CA LYS A 428 -33.23 7.44 -10.67
C LYS A 428 -32.89 6.04 -11.17
N THR A 429 -31.98 5.96 -12.13
CA THR A 429 -31.55 4.74 -12.79
C THR A 429 -30.03 4.71 -12.89
N ILE A 430 -29.46 3.52 -12.77
CA ILE A 430 -28.06 3.24 -13.11
C ILE A 430 -28.07 2.50 -14.44
N SER A 431 -27.21 2.89 -15.37
CA SER A 431 -27.16 2.29 -16.70
C SER A 431 -25.75 1.98 -17.15
N PHE A 432 -25.60 0.84 -17.82
CA PHE A 432 -24.35 0.39 -18.42
C PHE A 432 -24.63 -0.48 -19.66
N SER A 433 -23.61 -0.59 -20.51
CA SER A 433 -23.62 -1.24 -21.82
C SER A 433 -22.75 -2.50 -21.91
N LYS A 434 -21.89 -2.71 -20.92
CA LYS A 434 -21.01 -3.89 -20.83
C LYS A 434 -21.58 -4.96 -19.89
N ASN A 435 -21.14 -6.21 -20.05
CA ASN A 435 -21.56 -7.34 -19.21
C ASN A 435 -23.09 -7.43 -19.06
N LEU A 436 -23.82 -7.29 -20.18
CA LEU A 436 -25.27 -7.19 -20.16
C LEU A 436 -25.89 -8.46 -19.54
N PRO A 437 -26.86 -8.30 -18.62
CA PRO A 437 -27.59 -9.42 -18.07
C PRO A 437 -28.48 -10.10 -19.13
N SER A 438 -28.79 -11.38 -18.92
CA SER A 438 -29.84 -12.09 -19.67
C SER A 438 -31.22 -11.45 -19.41
N GLU A 439 -32.17 -11.63 -20.34
CA GLU A 439 -33.55 -11.12 -20.14
C GLU A 439 -34.23 -11.67 -18.88
N ASN A 440 -33.80 -12.84 -18.41
CA ASN A 440 -34.34 -13.51 -17.22
C ASN A 440 -33.44 -13.36 -15.98
N ALA A 441 -32.38 -12.55 -16.06
CA ALA A 441 -31.44 -12.39 -14.99
C ALA A 441 -32.11 -11.89 -13.71
N LYS A 442 -31.60 -12.33 -12.56
CA LYS A 442 -32.01 -11.84 -11.25
C LYS A 442 -30.99 -10.83 -10.78
N ILE A 443 -31.36 -9.56 -10.82
CA ILE A 443 -30.54 -8.48 -10.28
C ILE A 443 -31.00 -8.15 -8.86
N LYS A 444 -30.06 -8.12 -7.91
CA LYS A 444 -30.31 -7.73 -6.52
C LYS A 444 -29.39 -6.60 -6.11
N LEU A 445 -29.92 -5.63 -5.39
CA LEU A 445 -29.14 -4.61 -4.71
C LEU A 445 -28.53 -5.23 -3.45
N LEU A 446 -27.19 -5.34 -3.38
CA LEU A 446 -26.49 -6.12 -2.34
C LEU A 446 -26.84 -5.64 -0.94
N GLU A 447 -26.75 -4.33 -0.70
CA GLU A 447 -26.97 -3.74 0.61
C GLU A 447 -28.37 -3.97 1.23
N THR A 448 -29.36 -4.35 0.42
CA THR A 448 -30.72 -4.67 0.90
C THR A 448 -31.11 -6.13 0.67
N GLY A 449 -30.36 -6.86 -0.17
CA GLY A 449 -30.73 -8.17 -0.70
C GLY A 449 -31.99 -8.20 -1.58
N LYS A 450 -32.64 -7.05 -1.82
CA LYS A 450 -33.89 -6.97 -2.59
C LYS A 450 -33.61 -7.04 -4.09
N LYS A 451 -34.52 -7.70 -4.80
CA LYS A 451 -34.54 -7.65 -6.27
C LYS A 451 -34.84 -6.23 -6.74
N VAL A 452 -34.22 -5.84 -7.84
CA VAL A 452 -34.44 -4.55 -8.50
C VAL A 452 -34.92 -4.79 -9.93
N ASP A 453 -35.82 -3.91 -10.38
CA ASP A 453 -36.32 -3.95 -11.75
C ASP A 453 -35.24 -3.40 -12.70
N PHE A 454 -35.06 -4.09 -13.83
CA PHE A 454 -34.20 -3.62 -14.91
C PHE A 454 -34.90 -3.73 -16.26
N LYS A 455 -34.41 -2.97 -17.23
CA LYS A 455 -34.82 -3.05 -18.63
C LYS A 455 -33.58 -3.13 -19.51
N LEU A 456 -33.65 -3.98 -20.52
CA LEU A 456 -32.70 -3.97 -21.63
C LEU A 456 -33.28 -3.10 -22.74
N LYS A 457 -32.58 -2.02 -23.10
CA LYS A 457 -33.01 -1.09 -24.13
C LYS A 457 -31.79 -0.48 -24.82
N ASP A 458 -31.81 -0.42 -26.15
CA ASP A 458 -30.78 0.23 -26.97
C ASP A 458 -29.34 -0.25 -26.65
N GLY A 459 -29.19 -1.56 -26.37
CA GLY A 459 -27.89 -2.15 -26.02
C GLY A 459 -27.39 -1.81 -24.62
N LYS A 460 -28.26 -1.32 -23.72
CA LYS A 460 -27.93 -1.00 -22.33
C LYS A 460 -28.90 -1.68 -21.38
N VAL A 461 -28.43 -1.91 -20.16
CA VAL A 461 -29.31 -2.16 -19.02
C VAL A 461 -29.58 -0.85 -18.29
N GLU A 462 -30.81 -0.68 -17.81
CA GLU A 462 -31.23 0.38 -16.90
C GLU A 462 -31.81 -0.26 -15.64
N ILE A 463 -31.11 -0.13 -14.51
CA ILE A 463 -31.56 -0.62 -13.20
C ILE A 463 -32.23 0.53 -12.46
N SER A 464 -33.47 0.32 -11.99
CA SER A 464 -34.20 1.33 -11.23
C SER A 464 -33.78 1.34 -9.76
N LEU A 465 -33.34 2.49 -9.26
CA LEU A 465 -32.95 2.64 -7.85
C LEU A 465 -34.17 2.86 -6.93
N PRO A 466 -34.32 2.06 -5.86
CA PRO A 466 -35.39 2.26 -4.88
C PRO A 466 -35.36 3.66 -4.26
N LYS A 467 -36.52 4.21 -3.91
CA LYS A 467 -36.64 5.59 -3.42
C LYS A 467 -35.87 5.79 -2.10
N GLU A 468 -35.85 4.78 -1.25
CA GLU A 468 -35.13 4.76 0.03
C GLU A 468 -33.60 4.85 -0.13
N ILE A 469 -33.04 4.37 -1.25
CA ILE A 469 -31.62 4.50 -1.54
C ILE A 469 -31.33 5.92 -2.02
N ARG A 470 -32.17 6.42 -2.93
CA ARG A 470 -32.01 7.77 -3.52
C ARG A 470 -32.15 8.92 -2.52
N SER A 471 -32.76 8.69 -1.36
CA SER A 471 -32.87 9.70 -0.29
C SER A 471 -31.61 9.87 0.56
N ARG A 472 -30.58 9.04 0.36
CA ARG A 472 -29.36 9.11 1.14
C ARG A 472 -28.45 10.24 0.68
N LYS A 473 -27.74 10.83 1.64
CA LYS A 473 -26.64 11.74 1.38
C LYS A 473 -25.37 10.91 1.56
N ASN A 474 -24.59 10.77 0.50
CA ASN A 474 -23.34 10.00 0.40
C ASN A 474 -23.56 8.49 0.26
N SER A 475 -23.12 7.96 -0.88
CA SER A 475 -23.04 6.51 -1.12
C SER A 475 -21.80 6.29 -1.96
N SER A 476 -20.70 5.93 -1.31
CA SER A 476 -19.38 5.73 -1.94
C SER A 476 -19.43 4.77 -3.13
N GLY A 477 -20.37 3.81 -3.09
CA GLY A 477 -20.79 3.05 -4.24
C GLY A 477 -22.07 2.25 -3.98
N ILE A 478 -22.77 1.88 -5.06
CA ILE A 478 -23.96 1.03 -5.04
C ILE A 478 -23.66 -0.25 -5.81
N ALA A 479 -23.71 -1.40 -5.14
CA ALA A 479 -23.38 -2.69 -5.72
C ALA A 479 -24.60 -3.58 -5.99
N PHE A 480 -24.59 -4.24 -7.14
CA PHE A 480 -25.59 -5.20 -7.57
C PHE A 480 -24.96 -6.56 -7.80
N SER A 481 -25.67 -7.64 -7.46
CA SER A 481 -25.37 -8.97 -8.00
C SER A 481 -26.28 -9.26 -9.20
N ILE A 482 -25.70 -9.93 -10.20
CA ILE A 482 -26.35 -10.35 -11.43
C ILE A 482 -26.19 -11.86 -11.55
N GLU A 483 -27.30 -12.58 -11.47
CA GLU A 483 -27.41 -14.03 -11.68
C GLU A 483 -28.18 -14.28 -12.97
N ASN A 484 -27.52 -14.83 -14.01
CA ASN A 484 -28.10 -15.00 -15.34
C ASN A 484 -29.04 -16.20 -15.50
#